data_AF-A0A381A4R1-F1
#
_entry.id   AF-A0A381A4R1-F1
#
_cell.length_a   1.000
_cell.length_b   1.000
_cell.length_c   1.000
_cell.angle_alpha   90.00
_cell.angle_beta   90.00
_cell.angle_gamma   90.00
#
_symmetry.space_group_name_H-M   'P 1'
#
loop_
_entity.id
_entity.type
_entity.pdbx_description
1 polymer ?
#
loop_
_entity_poly.entity_id
_entity_poly.type
_entity_poly.pdbx_seq_one_letter_code
_entity_poly.pdbx_strand_id
1 'polypeptide(L)'
;MFALYTYVAPVLADLTHASPNFVAFALVLIGIGFTLGNTLGGRLADWSLDGATKLILGLLAVIMAVLPLLLTTHAGAAIGLVVWAAAAFGIVPPVQMRVMQAAAQAPGLASSVNVGAFNLGNALGAALGGAAIGQGLGYASVPLVGAALAAGGLGLVWLGNAGRRRVAQGA
;
A
#
# COMPACT_ATOMS: atom_id res chain seq x y z
N MET A 1 -0.89 1.02 -3.04
CA MET A 1 -0.64 -0.42 -3.26
C MET A 1 -1.23 -0.91 -4.57
N PHE A 2 -2.56 -0.90 -4.72
CA PHE A 2 -3.22 -1.68 -5.77
C PHE A 2 -2.91 -1.29 -7.21
N ALA A 3 -2.63 -0.01 -7.49
CA ALA A 3 -2.15 0.41 -8.80
C ALA A 3 -1.00 -0.48 -9.29
N LEU A 4 0.06 -0.63 -8.48
CA LEU A 4 1.18 -1.47 -8.87
C LEU A 4 0.79 -2.96 -8.93
N TYR A 5 0.03 -3.46 -7.95
CA TYR A 5 -0.36 -4.88 -7.91
C TYR A 5 -1.12 -5.31 -9.18
N THR A 6 -2.03 -4.47 -9.66
CA THR A 6 -2.79 -4.69 -10.90
C THR A 6 -1.91 -4.79 -12.13
N TYR A 7 -0.79 -4.04 -12.17
CA TYR A 7 0.07 -3.94 -13.33
C TYR A 7 1.46 -4.58 -13.14
N VAL A 8 1.66 -5.45 -12.13
CA VAL A 8 2.99 -6.04 -11.85
C VAL A 8 3.59 -6.70 -13.08
N ALA A 9 2.84 -7.59 -13.74
CA ALA A 9 3.32 -8.33 -14.90
C ALA A 9 3.73 -7.40 -16.06
N PRO A 10 2.87 -6.48 -16.54
CA PRO A 10 3.28 -5.57 -17.62
C PRO A 10 4.37 -4.57 -17.19
N VAL A 11 4.38 -4.10 -15.94
CA VAL A 11 5.47 -3.25 -15.42
C VAL A 11 6.82 -3.98 -15.47
N LEU A 12 6.88 -5.24 -15.04
CA LEU A 12 8.11 -6.02 -15.09
C LEU A 12 8.53 -6.36 -16.53
N ALA A 13 7.58 -6.70 -17.40
CA ALA A 13 7.85 -6.96 -18.80
C ALA A 13 8.42 -5.72 -19.51
N ASP A 14 7.87 -4.54 -19.24
CA ASP A 14 8.27 -3.28 -19.88
C ASP A 14 9.60 -2.75 -19.32
N LEU A 15 9.73 -2.65 -17.99
CA LEU A 15 10.87 -1.96 -17.35
C LEU A 15 12.09 -2.87 -17.13
N THR A 16 11.89 -4.17 -16.96
CA THR A 16 13.00 -5.13 -16.69
C THR A 16 13.21 -6.16 -17.80
N HIS A 17 12.38 -6.14 -18.85
CA HIS A 17 12.32 -7.18 -19.87
C HIS A 17 12.16 -8.59 -19.27
N ALA A 18 11.35 -8.67 -18.20
CA ALA A 18 11.14 -9.88 -17.45
C ALA A 18 10.58 -11.02 -18.31
N SER A 19 11.15 -12.21 -18.17
CA SER A 19 10.55 -13.43 -18.70
C SER A 19 9.30 -13.83 -17.90
N PRO A 20 8.38 -14.64 -18.47
CA PRO A 20 7.23 -15.17 -17.74
C PRO A 20 7.62 -15.90 -16.45
N ASN A 21 8.73 -16.63 -16.46
CA ASN A 21 9.25 -17.32 -15.27
C ASN A 21 9.68 -16.34 -14.18
N PHE A 22 10.29 -15.22 -14.55
CA PHE A 22 10.65 -14.20 -13.58
C PHE A 22 9.42 -13.49 -13.01
N VAL A 23 8.40 -13.23 -13.83
CA VAL A 23 7.12 -12.68 -13.34
C VAL A 23 6.48 -13.63 -12.32
N ALA A 24 6.43 -14.93 -12.61
CA ALA A 24 5.92 -15.93 -11.66
C ALA A 24 6.73 -15.95 -10.35
N PHE A 25 8.06 -15.91 -10.45
CA PHE A 25 8.94 -15.80 -9.29
C PHE A 25 8.70 -14.53 -8.47
N ALA A 26 8.52 -13.39 -9.13
CA ALA A 26 8.21 -12.12 -8.49
C ALA A 26 6.87 -12.15 -7.74
N LEU A 27 5.85 -12.84 -8.27
CA LEU A 27 4.57 -13.03 -7.58
C LEU A 27 4.72 -13.86 -6.30
N VAL A 28 5.59 -14.88 -6.30
CA VAL A 28 5.94 -15.62 -5.07
C VAL A 28 6.59 -14.71 -4.05
N LEU A 29 7.58 -13.89 -4.47
CA LEU A 29 8.24 -12.92 -3.60
C LEU A 29 7.27 -11.88 -3.03
N ILE A 30 6.31 -11.41 -3.83
CA ILE A 30 5.24 -10.53 -3.36
C ILE A 30 4.39 -11.23 -2.28
N GLY A 31 4.03 -12.50 -2.46
CA GLY A 31 3.30 -13.28 -1.45
C GLY A 31 4.07 -13.42 -0.13
N ILE A 32 5.39 -13.65 -0.20
CA ILE A 32 6.28 -13.63 0.98
C ILE A 32 6.25 -12.25 1.64
N GLY A 33 6.39 -11.18 0.84
CA GLY A 33 6.29 -9.80 1.32
C GLY A 33 4.97 -9.54 2.03
N PHE A 34 3.82 -9.92 1.46
CA PHE A 34 2.50 -9.79 2.10
C PHE A 34 2.42 -10.48 3.46
N THR A 35 2.99 -11.68 3.56
CA THR A 35 3.01 -12.47 4.80
C THR A 35 3.84 -11.77 5.88
N LEU A 36 5.05 -11.31 5.52
CA LEU A 36 5.91 -10.53 6.41
C LEU A 36 5.24 -9.23 6.83
N GLY A 37 4.64 -8.53 5.87
CA GLY A 37 3.90 -7.29 6.06
C GLY A 37 2.78 -7.44 7.09
N ASN A 38 1.87 -8.39 6.90
CA ASN A 38 0.77 -8.64 7.84
C ASN A 38 1.28 -8.93 9.26
N THR A 39 2.32 -9.77 9.38
CA THR A 39 2.86 -10.15 10.68
C THR A 39 3.50 -8.95 11.39
N LEU A 40 4.35 -8.21 10.69
CA LEU A 40 5.03 -7.03 11.24
C LEU A 40 4.06 -5.88 11.50
N GLY A 41 3.09 -5.68 10.61
CA GLY A 41 2.04 -4.68 10.72
C GLY A 41 1.15 -4.90 11.95
N GLY A 42 0.82 -6.16 12.25
CA GLY A 42 0.11 -6.53 13.49
C GLY A 42 0.91 -6.15 14.73
N ARG A 43 2.18 -6.57 14.79
CA ARG A 43 3.08 -6.23 15.92
C ARG A 43 3.28 -4.71 16.09
N LEU A 44 3.44 -3.97 15.00
CA LEU A 44 3.56 -2.51 15.04
C LEU A 44 2.28 -1.85 15.53
N ALA A 45 1.13 -2.40 15.15
CA ALA A 45 -0.17 -1.89 15.56
C ALA A 45 -0.44 -2.11 17.06
N ASP A 46 0.09 -3.20 17.65
CA ASP A 46 0.09 -3.43 19.10
C ASP A 46 0.91 -2.35 19.84
N TRP A 47 1.99 -1.85 19.23
CA TRP A 47 2.76 -0.73 19.78
C TRP A 47 1.97 0.59 19.74
N SER A 48 1.44 0.95 18.57
CA SER A 48 0.60 2.13 18.41
C SER A 48 -0.14 2.10 17.08
N LEU A 49 -1.49 2.13 17.10
CA LEU A 49 -2.28 2.23 15.86
C LEU A 49 -1.93 3.50 15.06
N ASP A 50 -1.74 4.64 15.73
CA ASP A 50 -1.35 5.91 15.12
C ASP A 50 0.10 5.90 14.62
N GLY A 51 1.04 5.40 15.43
CA GLY A 51 2.44 5.27 15.04
C GLY A 51 2.63 4.33 13.85
N ALA A 52 2.06 3.13 13.92
CA ALA A 52 2.14 2.11 12.88
C ALA A 52 1.57 2.59 11.55
N THR A 53 0.37 3.19 11.57
CA THR A 53 -0.28 3.68 10.35
C THR A 53 0.59 4.74 9.66
N LYS A 54 1.14 5.69 10.42
CA LYS A 54 2.01 6.75 9.87
C LYS A 54 3.32 6.19 9.33
N LEU A 55 3.99 5.34 10.11
CA LEU A 55 5.26 4.72 9.74
C LEU A 55 5.09 3.92 8.44
N ILE A 56 4.08 3.05 8.37
CA ILE A 56 3.88 2.17 7.23
C ILE A 56 3.44 2.94 5.99
N LEU A 57 2.55 3.94 6.11
CA LEU A 57 2.19 4.79 4.96
C LEU A 57 3.39 5.61 4.47
N GLY A 58 4.24 6.10 5.38
CA GLY A 58 5.47 6.79 5.02
C GLY A 58 6.44 5.88 4.27
N LEU A 59 6.70 4.68 4.81
CA LEU A 59 7.51 3.66 4.15
C LEU A 59 6.94 3.28 2.79
N LEU A 60 5.62 3.09 2.70
CA LEU A 60 4.94 2.74 1.45
C LEU A 60 5.06 3.85 0.41
N ALA A 61 4.95 5.13 0.81
CA ALA A 61 5.15 6.27 -0.08
C ALA A 61 6.59 6.34 -0.60
N VAL A 62 7.57 6.17 0.29
CA VAL A 62 9.00 6.20 -0.07
C VAL A 62 9.37 5.04 -0.99
N ILE A 63 9.04 3.80 -0.64
CA ILE A 63 9.39 2.65 -1.47
C ILE A 63 8.73 2.76 -2.84
N MET A 64 7.48 3.21 -2.93
CA MET A 64 6.79 3.43 -4.20
C MET A 64 7.44 4.54 -5.04
N ALA A 65 7.95 5.62 -4.42
CA ALA A 65 8.65 6.68 -5.14
C ALA A 65 10.02 6.21 -5.69
N VAL A 66 10.71 5.35 -4.95
CA VAL A 66 12.03 4.81 -5.34
C VAL A 66 11.91 3.61 -6.30
N LEU A 67 10.77 2.92 -6.31
CA LEU A 67 10.59 1.67 -7.04
C LEU A 67 10.94 1.72 -8.54
N PRO A 68 10.63 2.79 -9.31
CA PRO A 68 11.05 2.88 -10.71
C PRO A 68 12.55 2.67 -10.91
N LEU A 69 13.38 3.12 -9.96
CA LEU A 69 14.84 2.98 -10.02
C LEU A 69 15.26 1.53 -9.74
N LEU A 70 14.54 0.83 -8.86
CA LEU A 70 14.78 -0.59 -8.54
C LEU A 70 14.33 -1.53 -9.67
N LEU A 71 13.28 -1.13 -10.41
CA LEU A 71 12.73 -1.87 -11.55
C LEU A 71 13.56 -1.72 -12.84
N THR A 72 14.87 -1.50 -12.71
CA THR A 72 15.82 -1.46 -13.83
C THR A 72 16.62 -2.76 -13.96
N THR A 73 16.62 -3.59 -12.91
CA THR A 73 17.33 -4.89 -12.89
C THR A 73 16.47 -5.95 -12.23
N HIS A 74 16.70 -7.22 -12.56
CA HIS A 74 15.99 -8.35 -11.96
C HIS A 74 16.22 -8.44 -10.43
N ALA A 75 17.47 -8.22 -9.98
CA ALA A 75 17.79 -8.23 -8.56
C ALA A 75 17.13 -7.05 -7.80
N GLY A 76 17.17 -5.85 -8.38
CA GLY A 76 16.50 -4.67 -7.84
C GLY A 76 14.98 -4.86 -7.76
N ALA A 77 14.37 -5.41 -8.80
CA ALA A 77 12.94 -5.72 -8.85
C ALA A 77 12.55 -6.75 -7.77
N ALA A 78 13.33 -7.83 -7.62
CA ALA A 78 13.08 -8.84 -6.60
C ALA A 78 13.09 -8.24 -5.18
N ILE A 79 14.12 -7.48 -4.83
CA ILE A 79 14.24 -6.84 -3.50
C ILE A 79 13.14 -5.79 -3.32
N GLY A 80 12.96 -4.91 -4.32
CA GLY A 80 11.99 -3.83 -4.29
C GLY A 80 10.56 -4.33 -4.12
N LEU A 81 10.18 -5.40 -4.81
CA LEU A 81 8.84 -5.98 -4.71
C LEU A 81 8.59 -6.65 -3.35
N VAL A 82 9.58 -7.28 -2.72
CA VAL A 82 9.42 -7.83 -1.36
C VAL A 82 9.19 -6.70 -0.35
N VAL A 83 10.03 -5.65 -0.40
CA VAL A 83 9.93 -4.51 0.52
C VAL A 83 8.61 -3.75 0.31
N TRP A 84 8.26 -3.50 -0.95
CA TRP A 84 6.98 -2.89 -1.31
C TRP A 84 5.81 -3.72 -0.82
N ALA A 85 5.80 -5.03 -1.09
CA ALA A 85 4.71 -5.93 -0.69
C ALA A 85 4.56 -5.97 0.84
N ALA A 86 5.66 -6.03 1.58
CA ALA A 86 5.65 -5.98 3.04
C ALA A 86 5.06 -4.66 3.57
N ALA A 87 5.49 -3.51 3.05
CA ALA A 87 4.90 -2.23 3.44
C ALA A 87 3.41 -2.14 3.05
N ALA A 88 3.08 -2.64 1.87
CA ALA A 88 1.76 -2.53 1.29
C ALA A 88 0.70 -3.38 2.02
N PHE A 89 1.07 -4.54 2.55
CA PHE A 89 0.18 -5.36 3.37
C PHE A 89 0.32 -5.08 4.87
N GLY A 90 1.44 -4.52 5.32
CA GLY A 90 1.61 -4.12 6.72
C GLY A 90 0.61 -3.07 7.20
N ILE A 91 0.02 -2.28 6.30
CA ILE A 91 -1.00 -1.30 6.65
C ILE A 91 -2.35 -1.94 7.01
N VAL A 92 -2.58 -3.18 6.58
CA VAL A 92 -3.88 -3.85 6.72
C VAL A 92 -4.24 -4.08 8.20
N PRO A 93 -3.39 -4.69 9.05
CA PRO A 93 -3.71 -4.88 10.46
C PRO A 93 -4.06 -3.58 11.23
N PRO A 94 -3.26 -2.49 11.20
CA PRO A 94 -3.59 -1.29 11.96
C PRO A 94 -4.88 -0.63 11.48
N VAL A 95 -5.16 -0.60 10.17
CA VAL A 95 -6.41 -0.02 9.65
C VAL A 95 -7.61 -0.88 10.01
N GLN A 96 -7.50 -2.20 9.86
CA GLN A 96 -8.56 -3.13 10.23
C GLN A 96 -8.89 -3.03 11.73
N MET A 97 -7.88 -3.00 12.60
CA MET A 97 -8.09 -2.85 14.05
C MET A 97 -8.78 -1.52 14.41
N ARG A 98 -8.42 -0.41 13.76
CA ARG A 98 -9.10 0.87 13.97
C ARG A 98 -10.58 0.81 13.62
N VAL A 99 -10.92 0.22 12.47
CA VAL A 99 -12.32 0.11 12.04
C VAL A 99 -13.11 -0.76 13.02
N MET A 100 -12.52 -1.87 13.46
CA MET A 100 -13.14 -2.76 14.46
C MET A 100 -13.34 -2.05 15.81
N GLN A 101 -12.38 -1.24 16.27
CA GLN A 101 -12.50 -0.46 17.51
C GLN A 101 -13.57 0.64 17.41
N ALA A 102 -13.68 1.29 16.25
CA ALA A 102 -14.65 2.37 16.03
C ALA A 102 -16.11 1.86 16.05
N ALA A 103 -16.34 0.60 15.69
CA ALA A 103 -17.66 -0.03 15.71
C ALA A 103 -17.67 -1.33 16.54
N ALA A 104 -17.18 -1.24 17.77
CA ALA A 104 -17.07 -2.40 18.67
C ALA A 104 -18.42 -3.12 18.94
N GLN A 105 -19.54 -2.38 18.88
CA GLN A 105 -20.89 -2.92 19.06
C GLN A 105 -21.46 -3.57 17.78
N ALA A 106 -20.80 -3.43 16.63
CA ALA A 106 -21.23 -3.96 15.34
C ALA A 106 -20.05 -4.49 14.51
N PRO A 107 -19.30 -5.50 15.01
CA PRO A 107 -18.07 -5.99 14.37
C PRO A 107 -18.29 -6.52 12.94
N GLY A 108 -19.46 -7.12 12.66
CA GLY A 108 -19.81 -7.58 11.31
C GLY A 108 -19.92 -6.43 10.30
N LEU A 109 -20.54 -5.32 10.70
CA LEU A 109 -20.64 -4.10 9.86
C LEU A 109 -19.27 -3.42 9.71
N ALA A 110 -18.47 -3.37 10.78
CA ALA A 110 -17.12 -2.83 10.71
C ALA A 110 -16.26 -3.61 9.69
N SER A 111 -16.32 -4.94 9.74
CA SER A 111 -15.62 -5.82 8.80
C SER A 111 -16.07 -5.60 7.36
N SER A 112 -17.40 -5.56 7.10
CA SER A 112 -17.92 -5.36 5.75
C SER A 112 -17.54 -4.00 5.16
N VAL A 113 -17.56 -2.93 5.96
CA VAL A 113 -17.10 -1.59 5.55
C VAL A 113 -15.60 -1.60 5.25
N ASN A 114 -14.78 -2.25 6.08
CA ASN A 114 -13.34 -2.34 5.84
C ASN A 114 -13.03 -3.09 4.53
N VAL A 115 -13.69 -4.22 4.29
CA VAL A 115 -13.56 -4.99 3.04
C VAL A 115 -14.06 -4.17 1.84
N GLY A 116 -15.17 -3.45 1.98
CA GLY A 116 -15.71 -2.56 0.95
C GLY A 116 -14.73 -1.45 0.59
N ALA A 117 -14.14 -0.79 1.59
CA ALA A 117 -13.12 0.24 1.39
C ALA A 117 -11.86 -0.30 0.69
N PHE A 118 -11.43 -1.52 1.05
CA PHE A 118 -10.29 -2.18 0.40
C PHE A 118 -10.59 -2.47 -1.09
N ASN A 119 -11.79 -2.95 -1.41
CA ASN A 119 -12.22 -3.18 -2.79
C ASN A 119 -12.34 -1.87 -3.60
N LEU A 120 -12.88 -0.81 -2.99
CA LEU A 120 -12.91 0.50 -3.62
C LEU A 120 -11.49 1.03 -3.89
N GLY A 121 -10.58 0.86 -2.94
CA GLY A 121 -9.17 1.18 -3.11
C GLY A 121 -8.52 0.39 -4.25
N ASN A 122 -8.88 -0.88 -4.40
CA ASN A 122 -8.47 -1.73 -5.53
C ASN A 122 -8.93 -1.14 -6.87
N ALA A 123 -10.22 -0.83 -6.98
CA ALA A 123 -10.81 -0.27 -8.19
C ALA A 123 -10.19 1.10 -8.54
N LEU A 124 -10.09 2.01 -7.57
CA LEU A 124 -9.48 3.33 -7.77
C LEU A 124 -7.99 3.23 -8.11
N GLY A 125 -7.26 2.34 -7.44
CA GLY A 125 -5.84 2.11 -7.71
C GLY A 125 -5.60 1.62 -9.13
N ALA A 126 -6.37 0.61 -9.57
CA ALA A 126 -6.32 0.12 -10.94
C ALA A 126 -6.69 1.22 -11.94
N ALA A 127 -7.80 1.95 -11.71
CA ALA A 127 -8.27 3.00 -12.59
C ALA A 127 -7.25 4.14 -12.74
N LEU A 128 -6.65 4.61 -11.65
CA LEU A 128 -5.66 5.69 -11.68
C LEU A 128 -4.34 5.24 -12.31
N GLY A 129 -3.89 4.01 -12.05
CA GLY A 129 -2.73 3.44 -12.74
C GLY A 129 -2.96 3.31 -14.24
N GLY A 130 -4.12 2.80 -14.64
CA GLY A 130 -4.54 2.71 -16.04
C GLY A 130 -4.66 4.08 -16.72
N ALA A 131 -5.19 5.08 -16.02
CA ALA A 131 -5.28 6.44 -16.53
C ALA A 131 -3.88 7.05 -16.78
N ALA A 132 -2.93 6.84 -15.86
CA ALA A 132 -1.55 7.31 -16.04
C ALA A 132 -0.88 6.64 -17.25
N ILE A 133 -1.04 5.33 -17.40
CA ILE A 133 -0.55 4.59 -18.58
C ILE A 133 -1.23 5.12 -19.86
N GLY A 134 -2.56 5.29 -19.86
CA GLY A 134 -3.34 5.73 -21.01
C GLY A 134 -3.04 7.16 -21.47
N GLN A 135 -2.51 8.01 -20.59
CA GLN A 135 -2.01 9.36 -20.93
C GLN A 135 -0.58 9.36 -21.49
N GLY A 136 0.04 8.18 -21.67
CA GLY A 136 1.39 8.07 -22.22
C GLY A 136 2.51 8.29 -21.19
N LEU A 137 2.22 8.29 -19.88
CA LEU A 137 3.24 8.45 -18.84
C LEU A 137 4.11 7.20 -18.61
N GLY A 138 3.78 6.08 -19.28
CA GLY A 138 4.53 4.82 -19.23
C GLY A 138 4.35 4.03 -17.92
N TYR A 139 4.89 2.81 -17.88
CA TYR A 139 4.72 1.91 -16.73
C TYR A 139 5.47 2.35 -15.47
N ALA A 140 6.54 3.14 -15.61
CA ALA A 140 7.25 3.74 -14.48
C ALA A 140 6.38 4.71 -13.66
N SER A 141 5.32 5.26 -14.26
CA SER A 141 4.38 6.15 -13.57
C SER A 141 3.47 5.44 -12.56
N VAL A 142 3.21 4.13 -12.74
CA VAL A 142 2.31 3.35 -11.89
C VAL A 142 2.72 3.35 -10.41
N PRO A 143 3.98 3.01 -10.04
CA PRO A 143 4.40 3.12 -8.65
C PRO A 143 4.39 4.58 -8.14
N LEU A 144 4.64 5.58 -8.99
CA LEU A 144 4.57 7.00 -8.59
C LEU A 144 3.14 7.46 -8.25
N VAL A 145 2.13 7.02 -9.01
CA VAL A 145 0.71 7.20 -8.64
C VAL A 145 0.46 6.55 -7.27
N GLY A 146 0.99 5.35 -7.07
CA GLY A 146 0.95 4.66 -5.79
C GLY A 146 1.59 5.43 -4.63
N ALA A 147 2.71 6.10 -4.89
CA ALA A 147 3.41 6.96 -3.94
C ALA A 147 2.57 8.18 -3.56
N ALA A 148 1.99 8.87 -4.55
CA ALA A 148 1.12 10.02 -4.33
C ALA A 148 -0.12 9.65 -3.50
N LEU A 149 -0.75 8.51 -3.79
CA LEU A 149 -1.89 8.01 -3.02
C LEU A 149 -1.51 7.65 -1.57
N ALA A 150 -0.35 7.00 -1.36
CA ALA A 150 0.14 6.68 -0.03
C ALA A 150 0.48 7.95 0.78
N ALA A 151 1.10 8.94 0.15
CA ALA A 151 1.39 10.24 0.75
C ALA A 151 0.11 11.01 1.09
N GLY A 152 -0.90 10.98 0.21
CA GLY A 152 -2.22 11.55 0.47
C GLY A 152 -2.91 10.89 1.67
N GLY A 153 -2.90 9.55 1.73
CA GLY A 153 -3.39 8.80 2.88
C GLY A 153 -2.67 9.17 4.18
N LEU A 154 -1.34 9.32 4.14
CA LEU A 154 -0.55 9.79 5.27
C LEU A 154 -0.98 11.21 5.70
N GLY A 155 -1.17 12.12 4.74
CA GLY A 155 -1.67 13.48 4.99
C GLY A 155 -3.03 13.48 5.70
N LEU A 156 -3.97 12.63 5.26
CA LEU A 156 -5.27 12.46 5.93
C LEU A 156 -5.13 11.99 7.39
N VAL A 157 -4.18 11.09 7.67
CA VAL A 157 -3.91 10.64 9.04
C VAL A 157 -3.39 11.80 9.92
N TRP A 158 -2.51 12.65 9.38
CA TRP A 158 -2.03 13.82 10.10
C TRP A 158 -3.14 14.84 10.39
N LEU A 159 -3.99 15.12 9.39
CA LEU A 159 -5.13 16.02 9.54
C LEU A 159 -6.14 15.48 10.56
N GLY A 160 -6.47 14.20 10.50
CA GLY A 160 -7.37 13.55 11.46
C GLY A 160 -6.84 13.58 12.89
N ASN A 161 -5.52 13.44 13.08
CA ASN A 161 -4.90 13.54 14.40
C ASN A 161 -4.92 14.96 14.96
N ALA A 162 -4.72 15.98 14.11
CA ALA A 162 -4.78 17.38 14.52
C ALA A 162 -6.19 17.78 14.98
N GLY A 163 -7.23 17.29 14.29
CA GLY A 163 -8.63 17.49 14.69
C GLY A 163 -8.94 16.90 16.07
N ARG A 164 -8.53 15.65 16.33
CA ARG A 164 -8.73 14.98 17.62
C ARG A 164 -8.06 15.71 18.79
N ARG A 165 -6.85 16.24 18.59
CA ARG A 165 -6.12 17.03 19.61
C ARG A 165 -6.82 18.35 19.94
N ARG A 166 -7.38 19.04 18.94
CA ARG A 166 -8.10 20.32 19.16
C ARG A 166 -9.38 20.14 19.96
N VAL A 167 -10.15 19.08 19.67
CA VAL A 167 -11.36 18.76 20.43
C VAL A 167 -11.03 18.45 21.90
N ALA A 168 -9.95 17.69 22.15
CA ALA A 168 -9.52 17.35 23.50
C ALA A 168 -8.93 18.53 24.30
N GLN A 169 -8.54 19.64 23.65
CA GLN A 169 -8.03 20.86 24.29
C GLN A 169 -9.12 21.91 24.52
N GLY A 170 -10.30 21.75 23.91
CA GLY A 170 -11.45 22.64 24.05
C GLY A 170 -12.59 22.08 24.91
N ALA A 171 -12.40 20.88 25.49
CA ALA A 171 -13.30 20.21 26.44
C ALA A 171 -12.65 20.20 27.82
#